data_AF-A0A820BUD6-F1
#
_entry.id   AF-A0A820BUD6-F1
#
_cell.length_a   1.000
_cell.length_b   1.000
_cell.length_c   1.000
_cell.angle_alpha   90.00
_cell.angle_beta   90.00
_cell.angle_gamma   90.00
#
_symmetry.space_group_name_H-M   'P 1'
#
loop_
_entity.id
_entity.type
_entity.pdbx_description
1 polymer ?
#
loop_
_entity_poly.entity_id
_entity_poly.type
_entity_poly.pdbx_seq_one_letter_code
_entity_poly.pdbx_strand_id
1 'polypeptide(L)'
;VKTITLNELVPILHARGVRGAIIKMDIEGSESFALESGSQIFDLFDIPVVQMEWLKVRSFPERVKFLIDFFTKRNYVPKTFQCQLLDIKNIQVWPNDLCWTKRDISCC
;
A
#
# COMPACT_ATOMS: atom_id res chain seq x y z
N VAL A 1 12.86 -16.64 12.21
CA VAL A 1 13.43 -15.33 11.78
C VAL A 1 12.93 -14.28 12.77
N LYS A 2 13.77 -13.35 13.23
CA LYS A 2 13.29 -12.19 14.02
C LYS A 2 12.72 -11.16 13.05
N THR A 3 11.47 -10.75 13.26
CA THR A 3 10.76 -9.79 12.42
C THR A 3 10.25 -8.65 13.29
N ILE A 4 10.16 -7.45 12.73
CA ILE A 4 9.43 -6.33 13.30
C ILE A 4 8.28 -5.97 12.38
N THR A 5 7.23 -5.40 12.96
CA THR A 5 6.10 -4.82 12.25
C THR A 5 6.43 -3.42 11.77
N LEU A 6 5.66 -2.92 10.80
CA LEU A 6 5.79 -1.52 10.36
C LEU A 6 5.48 -0.55 11.52
N ASN A 7 4.52 -0.85 12.40
CA ASN A 7 4.18 0.01 13.54
C ASN A 7 5.35 0.20 14.53
N GLU A 8 6.25 -0.78 14.65
CA GLU A 8 7.44 -0.65 15.51
C GLU A 8 8.44 0.42 15.02
N LEU A 9 8.30 0.89 13.77
CA LEU A 9 9.09 2.01 13.25
C LEU A 9 8.55 3.39 13.69
N VAL A 10 7.30 3.48 14.17
CA VAL A 10 6.65 4.75 14.54
C VAL A 10 7.47 5.59 15.53
N PRO A 11 8.00 5.04 16.64
CA PRO A 11 8.79 5.84 17.59
C PRO A 11 10.08 6.40 16.96
N ILE A 12 10.70 5.62 16.07
CA ILE A 12 11.95 6.00 15.40
C ILE A 12 11.68 7.14 14.40
N LEU A 13 10.62 7.01 13.61
CA LEU A 13 10.23 8.02 12.63
C LEU A 13 9.82 9.34 13.29
N HIS A 14 9.07 9.28 14.40
CA HIS A 14 8.73 10.47 15.18
C HIS A 14 9.95 11.14 15.80
N ALA A 15 10.87 10.36 16.40
CA ALA A 15 12.10 10.89 16.98
C ALA A 15 12.99 11.59 15.94
N ARG A 16 12.87 11.21 14.66
CA ARG A 16 13.57 11.82 13.53
C ARG A 16 12.80 12.98 12.88
N GLY A 17 11.61 13.32 13.36
CA GLY A 17 10.78 14.40 12.80
C GLY A 17 10.20 14.09 11.41
N VAL A 18 10.13 12.82 11.02
CA VAL A 18 9.49 12.41 9.76
C VAL A 18 8.00 12.71 9.85
N ARG A 19 7.44 13.31 8.80
CA ARG A 19 6.00 13.67 8.73
C ARG A 19 5.24 12.93 7.64
N GLY A 20 5.95 12.39 6.67
CA GLY A 20 5.39 11.66 5.55
C GLY A 20 6.42 10.81 4.85
N ALA A 21 5.96 9.89 4.02
CA ALA A 21 6.79 8.94 3.29
C ALA A 21 6.11 8.48 2.01
N ILE A 22 6.91 8.13 1.01
CA ILE A 22 6.47 7.30 -0.12
C ILE A 22 6.92 5.88 0.19
N ILE A 23 6.02 4.90 0.03
CA ILE A 23 6.33 3.50 0.31
C ILE A 23 6.46 2.73 -1.00
N LYS A 24 7.53 1.94 -1.13
CA LYS A 24 7.60 0.82 -2.06
C LYS A 24 7.45 -0.48 -1.27
N MET A 25 6.48 -1.31 -1.65
CA MET A 25 6.18 -2.58 -1.00
C MET A 25 6.29 -3.74 -1.99
N ASP A 26 7.27 -4.59 -1.76
CA ASP A 26 7.59 -5.77 -2.56
C ASP A 26 8.05 -6.84 -1.55
N ILE A 27 7.10 -7.64 -1.07
CA ILE A 27 7.32 -8.60 0.02
C ILE A 27 6.76 -9.98 -0.31
N GLU A 28 6.86 -10.34 -1.59
CA GLU A 28 6.70 -11.70 -2.08
C GLU A 28 5.32 -12.31 -1.76
N GLY A 29 4.25 -11.50 -1.87
CA GLY A 29 2.87 -11.92 -1.62
C GLY A 29 2.39 -11.69 -0.18
N SER A 30 3.23 -11.17 0.72
CA SER A 30 2.89 -10.92 2.13
C SER A 30 2.38 -9.50 2.40
N GLU A 31 2.03 -8.73 1.35
CA GLU A 31 1.64 -7.31 1.39
C GLU A 31 0.50 -7.08 2.39
N SER A 32 -0.50 -7.97 2.40
CA SER A 32 -1.63 -7.89 3.32
C SER A 32 -1.21 -7.96 4.80
N PHE A 33 -0.24 -8.81 5.15
CA PHE A 33 0.21 -8.96 6.54
C PHE A 33 1.02 -7.75 7.03
N ALA A 34 1.85 -7.18 6.14
CA ALA A 34 2.58 -5.96 6.46
C ALA A 34 1.63 -4.78 6.69
N LEU A 35 0.57 -4.66 5.89
CA LEU A 35 -0.42 -3.60 6.04
C LEU A 35 -1.36 -3.79 7.22
N GLU A 36 -1.76 -5.03 7.52
CA GLU A 36 -2.53 -5.37 8.71
C GLU A 36 -1.78 -4.96 9.99
N SER A 37 -0.52 -5.37 10.10
CA SER A 37 0.35 -5.03 11.22
C SER A 37 0.93 -3.61 11.18
N GLY A 38 0.76 -2.90 10.06
CA GLY A 38 1.34 -1.57 9.79
C GLY A 38 0.35 -0.42 9.73
N SER A 39 -0.91 -0.66 10.10
CA SER A 39 -1.99 0.31 9.95
C SER A 39 -1.74 1.66 10.63
N GLN A 40 -1.03 1.70 11.76
CA GLN A 40 -0.78 2.96 12.49
C GLN A 40 0.12 3.91 11.70
N ILE A 41 1.07 3.38 10.93
CA ILE A 41 1.92 4.22 10.07
C ILE A 41 1.08 5.01 9.07
N PHE A 42 0.05 4.38 8.50
CA PHE A 42 -0.86 5.01 7.53
C PHE A 42 -1.80 6.05 8.13
N ASP A 43 -1.98 6.01 9.45
CA ASP A 43 -2.86 6.92 10.18
C ASP A 43 -2.07 8.09 10.80
N LEU A 44 -0.76 7.92 11.05
CA LEU A 44 0.11 8.91 11.69
C LEU A 44 0.99 9.72 10.72
N PHE A 45 1.33 9.15 9.57
CA PHE A 45 2.22 9.79 8.58
C PHE A 45 1.46 10.10 7.29
N ASP A 46 1.85 11.18 6.63
CA ASP A 46 1.37 11.49 5.29
C ASP A 46 1.99 10.55 4.27
N ILE A 47 1.21 9.60 3.78
CA ILE A 47 1.65 8.61 2.79
C ILE A 47 0.83 8.86 1.52
N PRO A 48 1.28 9.74 0.62
CA PRO A 48 0.51 10.05 -0.58
C PRO A 48 0.49 8.87 -1.57
N VAL A 49 1.52 8.02 -1.51
CA VAL A 49 1.80 7.00 -2.53
C VAL A 49 2.34 5.72 -1.90
N VAL A 50 1.79 4.58 -2.34
CA VAL A 50 2.35 3.24 -2.15
C VAL A 50 2.51 2.54 -3.49
N GLN A 51 3.75 2.34 -3.93
CA GLN A 51 4.06 1.40 -5.00
C GLN A 51 4.01 -0.02 -4.45
N MET A 52 3.36 -0.94 -5.15
CA MET A 52 3.14 -2.31 -4.69
C MET A 52 3.31 -3.34 -5.81
N GLU A 53 4.00 -4.44 -5.51
CA GLU A 53 3.95 -5.65 -6.34
C GLU A 53 2.57 -6.32 -6.20
N TRP A 54 1.87 -6.49 -7.32
CA TRP A 54 0.55 -7.11 -7.42
C TRP A 54 0.61 -8.58 -7.89
N LEU A 55 1.69 -8.96 -8.58
CA LEU A 55 1.83 -10.25 -9.27
C LEU A 55 1.52 -11.46 -8.39
N LYS A 56 2.06 -11.50 -7.17
CA LYS A 56 1.88 -12.64 -6.27
C LYS A 56 0.59 -12.56 -5.46
N VAL A 57 0.24 -11.37 -4.98
CA VAL A 57 -0.92 -11.20 -4.10
C VAL A 57 -2.25 -11.45 -4.82
N ARG A 58 -2.33 -11.19 -6.13
CA ARG A 58 -3.55 -11.41 -6.94
C ARG A 58 -4.04 -12.86 -6.96
N SER A 59 -3.15 -13.81 -6.67
CA SER A 59 -3.48 -15.24 -6.58
C SER A 59 -4.21 -15.62 -5.29
N PHE A 60 -4.33 -14.71 -4.32
CA PHE A 60 -4.96 -14.94 -3.01
C PHE A 60 -6.17 -14.01 -2.84
N PRO A 61 -7.40 -14.47 -3.14
CA PRO A 61 -8.61 -13.63 -3.11
C PRO A 61 -8.83 -12.89 -1.79
N GLU A 62 -8.56 -13.56 -0.66
CA GLU A 62 -8.70 -13.00 0.68
C GLU A 62 -7.75 -11.80 0.90
N ARG A 63 -6.51 -11.91 0.41
CA ARG A 63 -5.49 -10.86 0.52
C ARG A 63 -5.81 -9.69 -0.39
N VAL A 64 -6.24 -9.98 -1.62
CA VAL A 64 -6.74 -8.97 -2.56
C VAL A 64 -7.86 -8.16 -1.91
N LYS A 65 -8.89 -8.83 -1.37
CA LYS A 65 -10.01 -8.16 -0.71
C LYS A 65 -9.53 -7.26 0.43
N PHE A 66 -8.68 -7.77 1.31
CA PHE A 66 -8.09 -6.98 2.38
C PHE A 66 -7.36 -5.73 1.86
N LEU A 67 -6.53 -5.85 0.82
CA LEU A 67 -5.80 -4.73 0.24
C LEU A 67 -6.74 -3.67 -0.33
N ILE A 68 -7.73 -4.10 -1.13
CA ILE A 68 -8.74 -3.19 -1.69
C ILE A 68 -9.44 -2.43 -0.54
N ASP A 69 -9.94 -3.14 0.47
CA ASP A 69 -10.66 -2.55 1.60
C ASP A 69 -9.75 -1.60 2.40
N PHE A 70 -8.50 -1.98 2.65
CA PHE A 70 -7.52 -1.19 3.40
C PHE A 70 -7.25 0.16 2.73
N PHE A 71 -6.98 0.15 1.42
CA PHE A 71 -6.63 1.35 0.66
C PHE A 71 -7.85 2.23 0.36
N THR A 72 -8.98 1.63 -0.05
CA THR A 72 -10.20 2.39 -0.36
C THR A 72 -10.78 3.06 0.87
N LYS A 73 -10.77 2.41 2.05
CA LYS A 73 -11.19 3.02 3.32
C LYS A 73 -10.35 4.26 3.68
N ARG A 74 -9.11 4.33 3.20
CA ARG A 74 -8.19 5.46 3.40
C ARG A 74 -8.14 6.43 2.21
N ASN A 75 -9.13 6.38 1.31
CA ASN A 75 -9.26 7.25 0.15
C ASN A 75 -8.09 7.18 -0.85
N TYR A 76 -7.47 6.01 -0.97
CA TYR A 76 -6.54 5.71 -2.06
C TYR A 76 -7.29 5.16 -3.27
N VAL A 77 -6.71 5.40 -4.44
CA VAL A 77 -7.15 4.84 -5.73
C VAL A 77 -5.98 4.09 -6.37
N PRO A 78 -6.24 2.93 -7.01
CA PRO A 78 -5.21 2.19 -7.71
C PRO A 78 -4.95 2.84 -9.08
N LYS A 79 -3.68 2.97 -9.43
CA LYS A 79 -3.20 3.56 -10.70
C LYS A 79 -2.03 2.75 -11.26
N THR A 80 -1.87 2.81 -12.57
CA THR A 80 -0.62 2.43 -13.24
C THR A 80 0.46 3.49 -13.00
N PHE A 81 1.71 3.20 -13.33
CA PHE A 81 2.79 4.20 -13.35
C PHE A 81 2.61 5.29 -14.40
N GLN A 82 1.70 5.10 -15.36
CA GLN A 82 1.30 6.12 -16.34
C GLN A 82 0.07 6.90 -15.86
N CYS A 83 -0.22 6.87 -14.55
CA CYS A 83 -1.32 7.58 -13.90
C CYS A 83 -2.73 7.14 -14.33
N GLN A 84 -2.85 6.00 -15.00
CA GLN A 84 -4.16 5.50 -15.44
C GLN A 84 -4.85 4.81 -14.27
N LEU A 85 -6.09 5.22 -13.98
CA LEU A 85 -6.90 4.59 -12.94
C LEU A 85 -7.19 3.13 -13.30
N LEU A 86 -7.04 2.26 -12.31
CA LEU A 86 -7.36 0.84 -12.44
C LEU A 86 -8.77 0.58 -11.89
N ASP A 87 -9.61 -0.09 -12.69
CA ASP A 87 -10.96 -0.47 -12.25
C ASP A 87 -10.89 -1.70 -11.34
N ILE A 88 -11.42 -1.57 -10.13
CA ILE A 88 -11.53 -2.63 -9.11
C ILE A 88 -12.35 -3.82 -9.64
N LYS A 89 -13.27 -3.61 -10.59
CA LYS A 89 -14.01 -4.71 -11.24
C LYS A 89 -13.12 -5.63 -12.08
N ASN A 90 -11.96 -5.12 -12.52
CA ASN A 90 -11.04 -5.78 -13.44
C ASN A 90 -9.69 -6.13 -12.79
N ILE A 91 -9.67 -6.39 -11.47
CA ILE A 91 -8.44 -6.71 -10.70
C ILE A 91 -7.57 -7.80 -11.35
N GLN A 92 -8.18 -8.78 -12.01
CA GLN A 92 -7.47 -9.92 -12.58
C GLN A 92 -6.53 -9.55 -13.74
N VAL A 93 -6.76 -8.41 -14.40
CA VAL A 93 -5.95 -7.93 -15.53
C VAL A 93 -5.03 -6.77 -15.16
N TRP A 94 -4.96 -6.42 -13.88
CA TRP A 94 -4.05 -5.37 -13.40
C TRP A 94 -2.59 -5.73 -13.68
N PRO A 95 -1.74 -4.72 -13.92
CA PRO A 95 -0.31 -4.93 -14.10
C PRO A 95 0.34 -5.60 -12.88
N ASN A 96 1.52 -6.17 -13.09
CA ASN A 96 2.29 -6.83 -12.02
C ASN A 96 2.74 -5.87 -10.94
N ASP A 97 2.87 -4.59 -11.28
CA ASP A 97 3.20 -3.51 -10.36
C ASP A 97 2.18 -2.39 -10.53
N LEU A 98 1.76 -1.80 -9.42
CA LEU A 98 0.81 -0.70 -9.42
C LEU A 98 1.10 0.27 -8.30
N CYS A 99 0.31 1.34 -8.29
CA CYS A 99 0.35 2.37 -7.29
C CYS A 99 -0.99 2.57 -6.61
N TRP A 100 -0.98 2.64 -5.29
CA TRP A 100 -2.06 3.21 -4.50
C TRP A 100 -1.72 4.67 -4.23
N THR A 101 -2.51 5.60 -4.78
CA THR A 101 -2.31 7.03 -4.57
C THR A 101 -3.50 7.64 -3.85
N LYS A 102 -3.29 8.57 -2.93
CA LYS A 102 -4.39 9.42 -2.42
C LYS A 102 -5.08 10.13 -3.58
N ARG A 103 -6.40 10.32 -3.49
CA ARG A 103 -7.23 10.81 -4.60
C ARG A 103 -6.82 12.19 -5.14
N ASP A 104 -6.24 13.03 -4.30
CA ASP A 104 -5.74 14.38 -4.60
C ASP A 104 -4.34 14.41 -5.23
N ILE A 105 -3.67 13.26 -5.31
CA ILE A 105 -2.34 13.14 -5.91
C ILE A 105 -2.47 12.78 -7.39
N SER A 106 -1.75 13.50 -8.24
CA SER A 106 -1.79 13.33 -9.70
C SER A 106 -1.26 11.95 -10.12
N CYS A 107 -0.12 11.50 -9.58
CA CYS A 107 0.50 10.23 -9.97
C CYS A 107 1.49 9.65 -8.96
N CYS A 108 1.94 8.43 -9.26
CA CYS A 108 3.26 7.92 -8.93
C CYS A 108 4.28 8.39 -9.98
#